data_AF-A0ABD5Y4H1-F1
#
_entry.id   AF-A0ABD5Y4H1-F1
#
_cell.length_a   1.000
_cell.length_b   1.000
_cell.length_c   1.000
_cell.angle_alpha   90.00
_cell.angle_beta   90.00
_cell.angle_gamma   90.00
#
_symmetry.space_group_name_H-M   'P 1'
#
loop_
_entity.id
_entity.type
_entity.pdbx_description
1 polymer ?
#
loop_
_entity_poly.entity_id
_entity_poly.type
_entity_poly.pdbx_seq_one_letter_code
_entity_poly.pdbx_strand_id
1 'polypeptide(L)'
;MTAFDPEKFEDKYVHYMDELQTAYKNAYQHFHGRYDSTLLKAIDRQVLDGSEPFYEGDGEFRVELPENPRERAGDVPVDDETFDAVLQEFADRIELELRRVFEFDSE
;
A
#
# COMPACT_ATOMS: atom_id res chain seq x y z
N MET A 1 -22.60 5.99 -1.18
CA MET A 1 -21.69 6.20 -0.04
C MET A 1 -21.85 4.99 0.84
N THR A 2 -20.88 4.09 0.79
CA THR A 2 -20.81 2.95 1.69
C THR A 2 -20.22 3.52 2.97
N ALA A 3 -20.99 3.52 4.07
CA ALA A 3 -20.41 3.86 5.36
C ALA A 3 -19.31 2.82 5.63
N PHE A 4 -18.08 3.27 5.88
CA PHE A 4 -17.02 2.36 6.27
C PHE A 4 -17.41 1.69 7.60
N ASP A 5 -17.56 0.38 7.55
CA ASP A 5 -17.77 -0.46 8.72
C ASP A 5 -16.43 -1.15 9.08
N PRO A 6 -15.85 -0.89 10.26
CA PRO A 6 -14.60 -1.51 10.68
C PRO A 6 -14.73 -3.03 10.88
N GLU A 7 -15.89 -3.53 11.31
CA GLU A 7 -16.17 -4.97 11.40
C GLU A 7 -16.10 -5.66 10.03
N LYS A 8 -16.56 -4.99 8.96
CA LYS A 8 -16.43 -5.52 7.59
C LYS A 8 -15.00 -5.47 7.08
N PHE A 9 -14.12 -4.70 7.73
CA PHE A 9 -12.71 -4.64 7.35
C PHE A 9 -11.96 -5.91 7.78
N GLU A 10 -12.48 -6.67 8.75
CA GLU A 10 -11.98 -8.03 9.04
C GLU A 10 -12.10 -8.92 7.78
N ASP A 11 -13.24 -8.81 7.08
CA ASP A 11 -13.49 -9.43 5.77
C ASP A 11 -13.27 -8.43 4.61
N LYS A 12 -12.21 -7.61 4.68
CA LYS A 12 -11.87 -6.59 3.66
C LYS A 12 -11.80 -7.14 2.24
N TYR A 13 -11.37 -8.41 2.08
CA TYR A 13 -11.31 -9.10 0.79
C TYR A 13 -12.68 -9.51 0.22
N VAL A 14 -13.75 -9.38 0.99
CA VAL A 14 -15.12 -9.64 0.55
C VAL A 14 -15.87 -8.33 0.36
N HIS A 15 -15.63 -7.36 1.25
CA HIS A 15 -16.43 -6.14 1.30
C HIS A 15 -15.80 -4.93 0.61
N TYR A 16 -14.48 -4.86 0.54
CA TYR A 16 -13.76 -3.64 0.14
C TYR A 16 -12.67 -3.90 -0.91
N MET A 17 -12.83 -4.93 -1.74
CA MET A 17 -11.80 -5.29 -2.73
C MET A 17 -11.53 -4.20 -3.76
N ASP A 18 -12.58 -3.60 -4.30
CA ASP A 18 -12.45 -2.53 -5.27
C ASP A 18 -11.76 -1.30 -4.66
N GLU A 19 -12.08 -0.98 -3.40
CA GLU A 19 -11.47 0.10 -2.63
C GLU A 19 -9.98 -0.16 -2.36
N LEU A 20 -9.62 -1.36 -1.89
CA LEU A 20 -8.23 -1.75 -1.67
C LEU A 20 -7.43 -1.72 -2.97
N GLN A 21 -7.95 -2.32 -4.05
CA GLN A 21 -7.29 -2.26 -5.36
C GLN A 21 -7.11 -0.83 -5.86
N THR A 22 -8.10 0.04 -5.61
CA THR A 22 -8.02 1.46 -5.98
C THR A 22 -6.92 2.17 -5.19
N ALA A 23 -6.84 1.97 -3.87
CA ALA A 23 -5.81 2.58 -3.04
C ALA A 23 -4.39 2.17 -3.47
N TYR A 24 -4.15 0.86 -3.65
CA TYR A 24 -2.86 0.34 -4.11
C TYR A 24 -2.49 0.86 -5.50
N LYS A 25 -3.45 0.87 -6.43
CA LYS A 25 -3.25 1.41 -7.77
C LYS A 25 -2.91 2.90 -7.73
N ASN A 26 -3.62 3.70 -6.94
CA ASN A 26 -3.35 5.13 -6.82
C ASN A 26 -1.98 5.40 -6.20
N ALA A 27 -1.57 4.61 -5.20
CA ALA A 27 -0.23 4.68 -4.64
C ALA A 27 0.84 4.39 -5.69
N TYR A 28 0.70 3.30 -6.47
CA TYR A 28 1.61 2.99 -7.57
C TYR A 28 1.68 4.13 -8.61
N GLN A 29 0.52 4.69 -9.00
CA GLN A 29 0.47 5.80 -9.96
C GLN A 29 1.15 7.07 -9.43
N HIS A 30 1.17 7.30 -8.11
CA HIS A 30 1.85 8.44 -7.50
C HIS A 30 3.37 8.42 -7.73
N PHE A 31 3.95 7.22 -7.75
CA PHE A 31 5.38 7.02 -7.97
C PHE A 31 5.74 6.84 -9.45
N HIS A 32 4.75 6.54 -10.29
CA HIS A 32 4.94 6.38 -11.71
C HIS A 32 5.54 7.65 -12.33
N GLY A 33 6.74 7.51 -12.91
CA GLY A 33 7.50 8.63 -13.51
C GLY A 33 8.45 9.36 -12.56
N ARG A 34 8.41 9.08 -11.24
CA ARG A 34 9.43 9.55 -10.27
C ARG A 34 10.57 8.55 -10.09
N TYR A 35 10.24 7.27 -10.02
CA TYR A 35 11.19 6.18 -9.81
C TYR A 35 11.25 5.24 -11.01
N ASP A 36 12.29 4.41 -11.05
CA ASP A 36 12.48 3.41 -12.11
C ASP A 36 11.32 2.41 -12.12
N SER A 37 10.75 2.16 -13.31
CA SER A 37 9.60 1.26 -13.43
C SER A 37 9.91 -0.18 -13.02
N THR A 38 11.17 -0.63 -13.12
CA THR A 38 11.61 -1.95 -12.68
C THR A 38 11.54 -2.04 -11.16
N LEU A 39 12.03 -1.01 -10.46
CA LEU A 39 11.93 -0.90 -9.00
C LEU A 39 10.47 -0.91 -8.54
N LEU A 40 9.64 -0.04 -9.14
CA LEU A 40 8.21 0.05 -8.79
C LEU A 40 7.48 -1.29 -8.97
N LYS A 41 7.73 -1.98 -10.08
CA LYS A 41 7.12 -3.30 -10.35
C LYS A 41 7.64 -4.39 -9.41
N ALA A 42 8.90 -4.33 -9.00
CA ALA A 42 9.46 -5.28 -8.05
C ALA A 42 8.81 -5.10 -6.67
N ILE A 43 8.72 -3.86 -6.19
CA ILE A 43 8.01 -3.54 -4.94
C ILE A 43 6.55 -3.98 -5.02
N ASP A 44 5.81 -3.54 -6.04
CA ASP A 44 4.39 -3.84 -6.22
C ASP A 44 4.09 -5.34 -6.25
N ARG A 45 4.82 -6.10 -7.07
CA ARG A 45 4.49 -7.51 -7.32
C ARG A 45 5.15 -8.51 -6.38
N GLN A 46 6.32 -8.18 -5.83
CA GLN A 46 7.06 -9.13 -5.00
C GLN A 46 6.93 -8.82 -3.50
N VAL A 47 6.68 -7.55 -3.16
CA VAL A 47 6.63 -7.11 -1.75
C VAL A 47 5.19 -6.78 -1.37
N LEU A 48 4.54 -5.87 -2.09
CA LEU A 48 3.21 -5.41 -1.75
C LEU A 48 2.12 -6.48 -1.96
N ASP A 49 2.34 -7.44 -2.86
CA ASP A 49 1.48 -8.65 -2.98
C ASP A 49 1.40 -9.45 -1.67
N GLY A 50 2.47 -9.43 -0.87
CA GLY A 50 2.51 -10.04 0.46
C GLY A 50 2.24 -9.07 1.61
N SER A 51 1.92 -7.81 1.31
CA SER A 51 1.57 -6.81 2.32
C SER A 51 0.10 -6.94 2.72
N GLU A 52 -0.22 -6.56 3.95
CA GLU A 52 -1.59 -6.58 4.42
C GLU A 52 -1.99 -5.24 5.07
N PRO A 53 -3.09 -4.60 4.60
CA PRO A 53 -3.62 -3.43 5.25
C PRO A 53 -4.48 -3.80 6.46
N PHE A 54 -4.29 -3.06 7.54
CA PHE A 54 -5.02 -3.12 8.79
C PHE A 54 -5.63 -1.76 9.10
N TYR A 55 -6.80 -1.79 9.74
CA TYR A 55 -7.43 -0.60 10.28
C TYR A 55 -7.12 -0.53 11.78
N GLU A 56 -6.43 0.53 12.21
CA GLU A 56 -6.03 0.69 13.62
C GLU A 56 -7.10 1.38 14.48
N GLY A 57 -8.12 1.95 13.86
CA GLY A 57 -9.12 2.79 14.53
C GLY A 57 -8.99 4.25 14.13
N ASP A 58 -9.98 5.07 14.50
CA ASP A 58 -9.96 6.54 14.30
C ASP A 58 -9.63 7.02 12.87
N GLY A 59 -9.98 6.24 11.85
CA GLY A 59 -9.68 6.56 10.46
C GLY A 59 -8.23 6.29 10.05
N GLU A 60 -7.44 5.63 10.89
CA GLU A 60 -6.05 5.27 10.60
C GLU A 60 -5.92 3.87 10.04
N PHE A 61 -5.08 3.75 9.02
CA PHE A 61 -4.72 2.48 8.38
C PHE A 61 -3.22 2.29 8.49
N ARG A 62 -2.84 1.03 8.64
CA ARG A 62 -1.46 0.58 8.70
C ARG A 62 -1.24 -0.54 7.69
N VAL A 63 -0.17 -0.47 6.91
CA VAL A 63 0.22 -1.55 6.00
C VAL A 63 1.35 -2.34 6.63
N GLU A 64 1.09 -3.60 6.95
CA GLU A 64 2.14 -4.52 7.37
C GLU A 64 2.84 -5.08 6.14
N LEU A 65 4.16 -4.88 6.10
CA LEU A 65 5.03 -5.38 5.05
C LEU A 65 5.48 -6.81 5.37
N PRO A 66 5.73 -7.64 4.34
CA PRO A 66 6.25 -8.98 4.55
C PRO A 66 7.68 -8.92 5.13
N GLU A 67 8.08 -10.00 5.81
CA GLU A 67 9.45 -10.15 6.30
C GLU A 67 10.46 -10.10 5.15
N ASN A 68 11.63 -9.50 5.36
CA ASN A 68 12.71 -9.40 4.37
C ASN A 68 12.23 -8.90 2.98
N PRO A 69 11.61 -7.71 2.89
CA PRO A 69 11.05 -7.19 1.64
C PRO A 69 12.12 -7.03 0.55
N ARG A 70 13.36 -6.73 0.94
CA ARG A 70 14.51 -6.62 0.04
C ARG A 70 14.83 -7.94 -0.65
N GLU A 71 14.86 -9.04 0.10
CA GLU A 71 15.12 -10.37 -0.46
C GLU A 71 14.00 -10.80 -1.42
N ARG A 72 12.75 -10.40 -1.12
CA ARG A 72 11.60 -10.67 -1.98
C ARG A 72 11.65 -9.88 -3.29
N ALA A 73 12.03 -8.61 -3.24
CA ALA A 73 12.13 -7.76 -4.43
C ALA A 73 13.18 -8.27 -5.44
N GLY A 74 14.16 -9.03 -4.97
CA GLY A 74 15.21 -9.62 -5.81
C GLY A 74 16.21 -8.58 -6.31
N ASP A 75 16.72 -8.80 -7.53
CA ASP A 75 17.68 -7.88 -8.15
C ASP A 75 16.96 -6.63 -8.66
N VAL A 76 17.16 -5.50 -7.97
CA VAL A 76 16.63 -4.19 -8.35
C VAL A 76 17.78 -3.19 -8.54
N PRO A 77 17.64 -2.19 -9.42
CA PRO A 77 18.72 -1.29 -9.82
C PRO A 77 19.00 -0.17 -8.80
N VAL A 78 18.86 -0.46 -7.51
CA VAL A 78 19.06 0.49 -6.40
C VAL A 78 19.65 -0.22 -5.20
N ASP A 79 20.40 0.53 -4.40
CA ASP A 79 20.92 0.07 -3.11
C ASP A 79 19.78 -0.16 -2.10
N ASP A 80 20.09 -0.93 -1.05
CA ASP A 80 19.12 -1.33 -0.02
C ASP A 80 18.50 -0.10 0.67
N GLU A 81 19.29 0.92 0.99
CA GLU A 81 18.81 2.16 1.63
C GLU A 81 17.78 2.90 0.77
N THR A 82 18.01 2.98 -0.54
CA THR A 82 17.07 3.63 -1.47
C THR A 82 15.81 2.80 -1.62
N PHE A 83 15.96 1.47 -1.68
CA PHE A 83 14.83 0.56 -1.74
C PHE A 83 13.94 0.68 -0.50
N ASP A 84 14.52 0.66 0.70
CA ASP A 84 13.76 0.76 1.94
C ASP A 84 13.07 2.12 2.04
N ALA A 85 13.73 3.22 1.66
CA ALA A 85 13.11 4.54 1.63
C ALA A 85 11.89 4.60 0.69
N VAL A 86 12.01 4.05 -0.52
CA VAL A 86 10.91 4.01 -1.50
C VAL A 86 9.79 3.08 -1.04
N LEU A 87 10.12 1.96 -0.40
CA LEU A 87 9.15 1.01 0.15
C LEU A 87 8.35 1.63 1.29
N GLN A 88 9.02 2.34 2.20
CA GLN A 88 8.34 3.08 3.28
C GLN A 88 7.42 4.15 2.68
N GLU A 89 7.91 4.97 1.75
CA GLU A 89 7.06 5.94 1.03
C GLU A 89 5.85 5.26 0.37
N PHE A 90 6.01 4.05 -0.18
CA PHE A 90 4.90 3.27 -0.74
C PHE A 90 3.86 2.89 0.31
N ALA A 91 4.31 2.34 1.44
CA ALA A 91 3.43 1.96 2.54
C ALA A 91 2.66 3.18 3.07
N ASP A 92 3.37 4.26 3.40
CA ASP A 92 2.76 5.53 3.83
C ASP A 92 1.74 6.03 2.80
N ARG A 93 2.08 5.93 1.50
CA ARG A 93 1.19 6.37 0.43
C ARG A 93 -0.06 5.50 0.32
N ILE A 94 0.06 4.18 0.49
CA ILE A 94 -1.09 3.27 0.50
C ILE A 94 -2.00 3.60 1.68
N GLU A 95 -1.44 3.79 2.88
CA GLU A 95 -2.20 4.18 4.07
C GLU A 95 -2.99 5.47 3.84
N LEU A 96 -2.37 6.50 3.24
CA LEU A 96 -3.05 7.74 2.86
C LEU A 96 -4.14 7.53 1.81
N GLU A 97 -3.90 6.70 0.80
CA GLU A 97 -4.90 6.40 -0.22
C GLU A 97 -6.07 5.58 0.34
N LEU A 98 -5.82 4.69 1.31
CA LEU A 98 -6.89 3.99 2.04
C LEU A 98 -7.77 4.99 2.79
N ARG A 99 -7.16 5.92 3.53
CA ARG A 99 -7.89 7.02 4.19
C ARG A 99 -8.77 7.78 3.21
N ARG A 100 -8.23 8.12 2.03
CA ARG A 100 -8.98 8.85 0.99
C ARG A 100 -10.11 8.06 0.38
N VAL A 101 -9.87 6.80 0.02
CA VAL A 101 -10.86 5.92 -0.59
C VAL A 101 -12.04 5.69 0.36
N PHE A 102 -11.77 5.61 1.67
CA PHE A 102 -12.78 5.50 2.71
C PHE A 102 -13.22 6.85 3.31
N GLU A 103 -12.84 7.96 2.67
CA GLU A 103 -13.26 9.34 3.02
C GLU A 103 -12.80 9.86 4.41
N PHE A 104 -11.81 9.22 5.04
CA PHE A 104 -11.19 9.64 6.32
C PHE A 104 -10.17 10.79 6.20
N ASP A 105 -9.65 11.08 5.00
CA ASP A 105 -8.72 12.20 4.73
C ASP A 105 -9.45 13.57 4.64
N SER A 106 -10.71 13.62 5.06
CA SER A 106 -11.62 14.73 4.79
C SER A 106 -11.72 15.73 5.96
N GLU A 107 -10.61 16.34 6.43
CA GLU A 107 -10.59 17.69 7.06
C GLU A 107 -9.21 18.37 6.96
#